data_AF-A0AAE0P212-F1
#
_entry.id   AF-A0AAE0P212-F1
#
_cell.length_a   1.000
_cell.length_b   1.000
_cell.length_c   1.000
_cell.angle_alpha   90.00
_cell.angle_beta   90.00
_cell.angle_gamma   90.00
#
_symmetry.space_group_name_H-M   'P 1'
#
loop_
_entity.id
_entity.type
_entity.pdbx_description
1 polymer ?
#
loop_
_entity_poly.entity_id
_entity_poly.type
_entity_poly.pdbx_seq_one_letter_code
_entity_poly.pdbx_strand_id
1 'polypeptide(L)'
;MASEKQAPTGAAQPQSSAFSLPFLYRLFFLLIEPISALVGAYYAYFDKQTYLSLTTHSASAPHTPAIPLGTSIVLSQLANLYLFFALNEALVLRSTSDIRVWKTVLFCLLIGDIGHLYSVRELGINIYWSPTAWNAIDWGNIGFVYLGAAMRFTGFQVLGPDTWTEFHKNEFQPKPFGDYDVDIKIECCGVCGSDVHTISGGWGEQKFPLAVGHEIVGTALRVGPKVTLIKPGQRVGVGAQSYSCLNCRQCKNDNETYCRQQLDTYGAVWPDTGIVSQGGYSSHIRTHEHWVFPIPETLPSTTAAPMLCAGLTAYSPLVRNGCGPGRKVGIVGLGGIGHLGLLFAKALGAEVYVISRTHSKEADALKMGADGFLATSDPNWNEEHVMTFDLIINTANSFEGWDVDAYLSLLDVHGKWVSVGLPEGEEGIKVRNQTFLKNGCFFGSSHLGSRKETLEMLQLAADKGIRTWVEEVKISEGNLKGVMEKMKGSGPRYRFCLTGYEEAFGA
;
A
#
# COMPACT_ATOMS: atom_id res chain seq x y z
N MET A 1 21.81 -57.97 1.77
CA MET A 1 21.02 -57.68 0.56
C MET A 1 20.93 -56.18 0.43
N ALA A 2 21.67 -55.62 -0.51
CA ALA A 2 21.67 -54.18 -0.81
C ALA A 2 20.35 -53.83 -1.50
N SER A 3 19.60 -52.88 -0.93
CA SER A 3 18.43 -52.31 -1.57
C SER A 3 18.87 -51.10 -2.38
N GLU A 4 18.74 -51.20 -3.70
CA GLU A 4 19.00 -50.13 -4.67
C GLU A 4 18.19 -48.88 -4.35
N LYS A 5 18.87 -47.72 -4.43
CA LYS A 5 18.24 -46.40 -4.42
C LYS A 5 17.61 -46.16 -5.80
N GLN A 6 16.28 -46.08 -5.86
CA GLN A 6 15.59 -45.45 -6.98
C GLN A 6 15.76 -43.93 -6.89
N ALA A 7 16.32 -43.34 -7.94
CA ALA A 7 16.39 -41.90 -8.14
C ALA A 7 14.97 -41.35 -8.46
N PRO A 8 14.55 -40.20 -7.90
CA PRO A 8 13.29 -39.59 -8.28
C PRO A 8 13.42 -39.00 -9.69
N THR A 9 12.53 -39.48 -10.56
CA THR A 9 12.30 -39.00 -11.92
C THR A 9 11.85 -37.53 -11.92
N GLY A 10 12.59 -36.71 -12.69
CA GLY A 10 12.09 -35.52 -13.39
C GLY A 10 11.27 -34.53 -12.57
N ALA A 11 11.93 -33.68 -11.78
CA ALA A 11 11.35 -32.38 -11.45
C ALA A 11 11.13 -31.61 -12.76
N ALA A 12 9.87 -31.35 -13.11
CA ALA A 12 9.53 -30.37 -14.12
C ALA A 12 10.22 -29.06 -13.74
N GLN A 13 11.09 -28.55 -14.63
CA GLN A 13 11.65 -27.23 -14.46
C GLN A 13 10.51 -26.25 -14.23
N PRO A 14 10.60 -25.35 -13.23
CA PRO A 14 9.64 -24.26 -13.13
C PRO A 14 9.73 -23.51 -14.45
N GLN A 15 8.65 -23.54 -15.24
CA GLN A 15 8.50 -22.65 -16.38
C GLN A 15 8.71 -21.25 -15.81
N SER A 16 9.84 -20.63 -16.15
CA SER A 16 10.06 -19.22 -15.86
C SER A 16 8.91 -18.49 -16.51
N SER A 17 7.98 -17.99 -15.70
CA SER A 17 6.91 -17.13 -16.16
C SER A 17 7.61 -15.94 -16.82
N ALA A 18 7.60 -15.92 -18.15
CA ALA A 18 8.34 -14.97 -18.94
C ALA A 18 7.99 -13.57 -18.45
N PHE A 19 9.00 -12.84 -17.99
CA PHE A 19 8.89 -11.43 -17.63
C PHE A 19 8.06 -10.70 -18.69
N SER A 20 6.91 -10.19 -18.29
CA SER A 20 5.99 -9.52 -19.19
C SER A 20 6.14 -8.02 -19.01
N LEU A 21 6.73 -7.33 -19.98
CA LEU A 21 6.77 -5.88 -19.95
C LEU A 21 5.37 -5.29 -19.83
N PRO A 22 5.21 -4.18 -19.08
CA PRO A 22 3.91 -3.54 -18.93
C PRO A 22 3.31 -3.20 -20.29
N PHE A 23 1.98 -3.27 -20.40
CA PHE A 23 1.28 -3.05 -21.67
C PHE A 23 1.66 -1.72 -22.33
N LEU A 24 1.82 -0.64 -21.56
CA LEU A 24 2.22 0.66 -22.12
C LEU A 24 3.61 0.63 -22.77
N TYR A 25 4.57 -0.08 -22.18
CA TYR A 25 5.90 -0.26 -22.77
C TYR A 25 5.83 -1.09 -24.05
N ARG A 26 5.03 -2.16 -24.06
CA ARG A 26 4.84 -2.99 -25.26
C ARG A 26 4.12 -2.22 -26.35
N LEU A 27 3.05 -1.51 -26.02
CA LEU A 27 2.31 -0.66 -26.94
C LEU A 27 3.24 0.42 -27.51
N PHE A 28 4.10 1.00 -26.69
CA PHE A 28 5.03 2.01 -27.14
C PHE A 28 6.11 1.43 -28.07
N PHE A 29 7.01 0.61 -27.53
CA PHE A 29 8.19 0.10 -28.24
C PHE A 29 7.85 -0.88 -29.37
N LEU A 30 6.70 -1.56 -29.31
CA LEU A 30 6.28 -2.52 -30.34
C LEU A 30 5.24 -1.96 -31.30
N LEU A 31 4.69 -0.77 -31.11
CA LEU A 31 3.67 -0.24 -32.01
C LEU A 31 3.86 1.24 -32.29
N ILE A 32 3.78 2.08 -31.26
CA ILE A 32 3.81 3.53 -31.44
C ILE A 32 5.16 3.99 -32.00
N GLU A 33 6.26 3.61 -31.38
CA GLU A 33 7.60 4.03 -31.81
C GLU A 33 7.95 3.53 -33.21
N PRO A 34 7.76 2.24 -33.58
CA PRO A 34 7.96 1.78 -34.94
C PRO A 34 7.09 2.53 -35.96
N ILE A 35 5.83 2.83 -35.63
CA ILE A 35 4.94 3.60 -36.52
C ILE A 35 5.45 5.04 -36.64
N SER A 36 5.82 5.69 -35.54
CA SER A 36 6.36 7.06 -35.54
C SER A 36 7.65 7.15 -36.35
N ALA A 37 8.56 6.19 -36.19
CA ALA A 37 9.79 6.09 -36.98
C ALA A 37 9.50 5.83 -38.47
N LEU A 38 8.49 5.01 -38.81
CA LEU A 38 8.04 4.82 -40.20
C LEU A 38 7.43 6.09 -40.79
N VAL A 39 6.64 6.83 -40.02
CA VAL A 39 6.09 8.13 -40.43
C VAL A 39 7.22 9.13 -40.65
N GLY A 40 8.19 9.20 -39.74
CA GLY A 40 9.40 10.01 -39.89
C GLY A 40 10.18 9.63 -41.15
N ALA A 41 10.38 8.33 -41.41
CA ALA A 41 11.04 7.83 -42.61
C ALA A 41 10.27 8.21 -43.89
N TYR A 42 8.94 8.10 -43.86
CA TYR A 42 8.09 8.49 -44.97
C TYR A 42 8.26 9.98 -45.31
N TYR A 43 8.12 10.87 -44.33
CA TYR A 43 8.28 12.31 -44.55
C TYR A 43 9.71 12.65 -44.98
N ALA A 44 10.74 12.08 -44.35
CA ALA A 44 12.14 12.33 -44.73
C ALA A 44 12.49 11.84 -46.15
N TYR A 45 11.75 10.89 -46.72
CA TYR A 45 11.99 10.40 -48.08
C TYR A 45 11.07 11.01 -49.13
N PHE A 46 9.76 10.95 -48.89
CA PHE A 46 8.71 11.29 -49.87
C PHE A 46 8.22 12.73 -49.78
N ASP A 47 8.30 13.36 -48.59
CA ASP A 47 7.83 14.73 -48.37
C ASP A 47 8.83 15.55 -47.54
N LYS A 48 10.02 15.69 -48.13
CA LYS A 48 11.19 16.31 -47.52
C LYS A 48 10.98 17.78 -47.13
N GLN A 49 10.11 18.50 -47.86
CA GLN A 49 9.82 19.91 -47.56
C GLN A 49 9.01 20.01 -46.26
N THR A 50 7.95 19.22 -46.14
CA THR A 50 7.16 19.17 -44.91
C THR A 50 8.03 18.71 -43.74
N TYR A 51 8.87 17.69 -43.93
CA TYR A 51 9.81 17.22 -42.91
C TYR A 51 10.73 18.34 -42.40
N LEU A 52 11.37 19.09 -43.31
CA LEU A 52 12.23 20.21 -42.93
C LEU A 52 11.45 21.30 -42.20
N SER A 53 10.25 21.64 -42.68
CA SER A 53 9.42 22.68 -42.05
C SER A 53 8.96 22.32 -40.63
N LEU A 54 8.73 21.03 -40.36
CA LEU A 54 8.34 20.55 -39.03
C LEU A 54 9.55 20.43 -38.08
N THR A 55 10.76 20.25 -38.60
CA THR A 55 11.97 20.04 -37.80
C THR A 55 12.80 21.32 -37.58
N THR A 56 12.60 22.35 -38.41
CA THR A 56 13.28 23.64 -38.25
C THR A 56 12.29 24.69 -37.75
N HIS A 57 12.28 24.94 -36.44
CA HIS A 57 11.44 25.97 -35.79
C HIS A 57 11.65 27.41 -36.30
N SER A 58 12.52 27.62 -37.28
CA SER A 58 12.99 28.93 -37.68
C SER A 58 12.32 29.39 -38.97
N ALA A 59 11.96 30.68 -39.00
CA ALA A 59 11.61 31.44 -40.20
C ALA A 59 12.75 31.51 -41.27
N SER A 60 13.81 30.73 -41.09
CA SER A 60 14.98 30.59 -41.96
C SER A 60 15.05 29.24 -42.68
N ALA A 61 14.03 28.36 -42.54
CA ALA A 61 13.89 27.22 -43.42
C ALA A 61 13.90 27.74 -44.87
N PRO A 62 14.88 27.36 -45.70
CA PRO A 62 14.99 27.95 -47.03
C PRO A 62 13.74 27.55 -47.83
N HIS A 63 12.87 28.53 -48.09
CA HIS A 63 11.82 28.46 -49.11
C HIS A 63 12.47 28.47 -50.51
N THR A 64 13.43 27.58 -50.74
CA THR A 64 13.89 27.25 -52.08
C THR A 64 12.91 26.24 -52.67
N PRO A 65 12.37 26.47 -53.88
CA PRO A 65 11.45 25.54 -54.53
C PRO A 65 12.08 24.15 -54.81
N ALA A 66 13.41 24.04 -54.73
CA ALA A 66 14.13 22.78 -54.81
C ALA A 66 15.06 22.60 -53.60
N ILE A 67 14.95 21.47 -52.91
CA ILE A 67 15.86 21.07 -51.83
C ILE A 67 17.24 20.75 -52.45
N PRO A 68 18.35 21.31 -51.93
CA PRO A 68 19.69 21.00 -52.43
C PRO A 68 19.96 19.50 -52.47
N LEU A 69 20.68 19.02 -53.49
CA LEU A 69 20.94 17.60 -53.68
C LEU A 69 21.60 16.96 -52.44
N GLY A 70 22.56 17.66 -51.83
CA GLY A 70 23.22 17.20 -50.59
C GLY A 70 22.23 16.98 -49.44
N THR A 71 21.34 17.95 -49.19
CA THR A 71 20.28 17.84 -48.17
C THR A 71 19.30 16.71 -48.50
N SER A 72 18.93 16.56 -49.76
CA SER A 72 18.05 15.48 -50.22
C SER A 72 18.68 14.10 -50.02
N ILE A 73 19.99 13.95 -50.26
CA ILE A 73 20.74 12.72 -49.99
C ILE A 73 20.76 12.43 -48.49
N VAL A 74 21.09 13.43 -47.66
CA VAL A 74 21.12 13.28 -46.19
C VAL A 74 19.75 12.87 -45.63
N LEU A 75 18.66 13.51 -46.08
CA LEU A 75 17.30 13.16 -45.66
C LEU A 75 16.91 11.75 -46.10
N SER A 76 17.36 11.32 -47.28
CA SER A 76 17.12 9.95 -47.75
C SER A 76 17.91 8.92 -46.93
N GLN A 77 19.14 9.25 -46.53
CA GLN A 77 19.93 8.41 -45.62
C GLN A 77 19.29 8.35 -44.22
N LEU A 78 18.79 9.48 -43.72
CA LEU A 78 18.04 9.54 -42.46
C LEU A 78 16.76 8.70 -42.52
N ALA A 79 16.02 8.76 -43.62
CA ALA A 79 14.84 7.93 -43.82
C ALA A 79 15.16 6.43 -43.76
N ASN A 80 16.26 6.02 -44.40
CA ASN A 80 16.73 4.63 -44.33
C ASN A 80 17.11 4.22 -42.91
N LEU A 81 17.70 5.13 -42.13
CA LEU A 81 18.06 4.88 -40.74
C LEU A 81 16.80 4.73 -39.86
N TYR A 82 15.80 5.60 -40.03
CA TYR A 82 14.52 5.49 -39.33
C TYR A 82 13.75 4.22 -39.71
N LEU A 83 13.75 3.84 -40.98
CA LEU A 83 13.18 2.58 -41.42
C LEU A 83 13.91 1.39 -40.78
N PHE A 84 15.24 1.42 -40.72
CA PHE A 84 16.03 0.39 -40.07
C PHE A 84 15.72 0.29 -38.58
N PHE A 85 15.67 1.41 -37.84
CA PHE A 85 15.31 1.40 -36.42
C PHE A 85 13.90 0.87 -36.18
N ALA A 86 12.92 1.35 -36.96
CA ALA A 86 11.54 0.88 -36.87
C ALA A 86 11.43 -0.64 -37.06
N LEU A 87 12.16 -1.21 -38.03
CA LEU A 87 12.17 -2.65 -38.28
C LEU A 87 12.95 -3.40 -37.20
N ASN A 88 14.12 -2.91 -36.82
CA ASN A 88 15.01 -3.58 -35.88
C ASN A 88 14.39 -3.65 -34.48
N GLU A 89 13.88 -2.53 -33.94
CA GLU A 89 13.18 -2.51 -32.65
C GLU A 89 11.96 -3.42 -32.67
N ALA A 90 11.11 -3.27 -33.68
CA ALA A 90 9.85 -3.99 -33.73
C ALA A 90 10.03 -5.49 -34.02
N LEU A 91 11.12 -5.93 -34.63
CA LEU A 91 11.42 -7.35 -34.86
C LEU A 91 12.19 -7.95 -33.67
N VAL A 92 13.24 -7.29 -33.21
CA VAL A 92 14.07 -7.78 -32.09
C VAL A 92 13.26 -7.84 -30.81
N LEU A 93 12.54 -6.77 -30.44
CA LEU A 93 11.77 -6.74 -29.20
C LEU A 93 10.53 -7.64 -29.23
N ARG A 94 9.97 -7.95 -30.40
CA ARG A 94 8.89 -8.96 -30.54
C ARG A 94 9.41 -10.39 -30.51
N SER A 95 10.69 -10.61 -30.81
CA SER A 95 11.29 -11.94 -30.84
C SER A 95 11.74 -12.46 -29.46
N THR A 96 11.68 -11.62 -28.41
CA THR A 96 12.19 -11.98 -27.08
C THR A 96 11.41 -11.34 -25.93
N SER A 97 11.28 -12.10 -24.85
CA SER A 97 10.76 -11.63 -23.56
C SER A 97 11.86 -11.49 -22.48
N ASP A 98 13.14 -11.66 -22.83
CA ASP A 98 14.24 -11.55 -21.87
C ASP A 98 14.51 -10.07 -21.52
N ILE A 99 14.35 -9.71 -20.25
CA ILE A 99 14.60 -8.36 -19.73
C ILE A 99 16.02 -7.85 -20.02
N ARG A 100 17.02 -8.72 -20.13
CA ARG A 100 18.40 -8.32 -20.44
C ARG A 100 18.49 -7.76 -21.85
N VAL A 101 17.83 -8.40 -22.82
CA VAL A 101 17.81 -7.90 -24.21
C VAL A 101 17.12 -6.55 -24.29
N TRP A 102 15.98 -6.40 -23.60
CA TRP A 102 15.27 -5.12 -23.50
C TRP A 102 16.15 -4.02 -22.88
N LYS A 103 16.84 -4.30 -21.77
CA LYS A 103 17.77 -3.35 -21.14
C LYS A 103 18.90 -2.95 -22.07
N THR A 104 19.47 -3.89 -22.81
CA THR A 104 20.56 -3.61 -23.76
C THR A 104 20.08 -2.74 -24.92
N VAL A 105 18.91 -3.06 -25.52
CA VAL A 105 18.33 -2.24 -26.60
C VAL A 105 18.05 -0.82 -26.10
N LEU A 106 17.42 -0.67 -24.94
CA LEU A 106 17.14 0.65 -24.35
C LEU A 106 18.42 1.44 -24.04
N PHE A 107 19.48 0.78 -23.58
CA PHE A 107 20.77 1.43 -23.36
C PHE A 107 21.40 1.91 -24.67
N CYS A 108 21.31 1.13 -25.75
CA CYS A 108 21.76 1.56 -27.07
C CYS A 108 20.94 2.74 -27.61
N LEU A 109 19.62 2.74 -27.39
CA LEU A 109 18.76 3.87 -27.74
C LEU A 109 19.16 5.14 -26.97
N LEU A 110 19.43 5.03 -25.67
CA LEU A 110 19.92 6.15 -24.87
C LEU A 110 21.23 6.74 -25.40
N ILE A 111 22.17 5.89 -25.86
CA ILE A 111 23.40 6.37 -26.52
C ILE A 111 23.05 7.12 -27.82
N GLY A 112 22.11 6.61 -28.60
CA GLY A 112 21.59 7.25 -29.80
C GLY A 112 21.01 8.64 -29.51
N ASP A 113 20.17 8.76 -28.49
CA ASP A 113 19.55 10.01 -28.06
C ASP A 113 20.59 11.04 -27.60
N ILE A 114 21.60 10.61 -26.83
CA ILE A 114 22.72 11.48 -26.44
C ILE A 114 23.50 11.96 -27.68
N GLY A 115 23.74 11.07 -28.64
CA GLY A 115 24.36 11.41 -29.92
C GLY A 115 23.53 12.42 -30.71
N HIS A 116 22.21 12.26 -30.72
CA HIS A 116 21.28 13.18 -31.36
C HIS A 116 21.36 14.57 -30.71
N LEU A 117 21.21 14.66 -29.38
CA LEU A 117 21.33 15.92 -28.63
C LEU A 117 22.67 16.62 -28.87
N TYR A 118 23.75 15.85 -28.94
CA TYR A 118 25.08 16.40 -29.26
C TYR A 118 25.13 16.97 -30.67
N SER A 119 24.54 16.29 -31.66
CA SER A 119 24.56 16.71 -33.07
C SER A 119 23.81 18.03 -33.32
N VAL A 120 22.84 18.38 -32.48
CA VAL A 120 22.04 19.60 -32.58
C VAL A 120 22.43 20.68 -31.54
N ARG A 121 23.51 20.47 -30.79
CA ARG A 121 23.95 21.38 -29.70
C ARG A 121 24.12 22.84 -30.14
N GLU A 122 24.47 23.07 -31.41
CA GLU A 122 24.72 24.41 -31.97
C GLU A 122 23.43 25.22 -32.18
N LEU A 123 22.26 24.56 -32.19
CA LEU A 123 20.96 25.24 -32.26
C LEU A 123 20.59 25.93 -30.94
N GLY A 124 21.36 25.72 -29.87
CA GLY A 124 21.16 26.31 -28.55
C GLY A 124 20.07 25.62 -27.74
N ILE A 125 20.08 25.83 -26.42
CA ILE A 125 19.18 25.12 -25.50
C ILE A 125 17.73 25.64 -25.55
N ASN A 126 17.51 26.85 -26.08
CA ASN A 126 16.21 27.53 -26.08
C ASN A 126 15.12 26.79 -26.88
N ILE A 127 15.51 25.96 -27.87
CA ILE A 127 14.56 25.13 -28.63
C ILE A 127 13.83 24.12 -27.73
N TYR A 128 14.49 23.66 -26.67
CA TYR A 128 13.94 22.70 -25.70
C TYR A 128 13.11 23.36 -24.59
N TRP A 129 13.06 24.69 -24.52
CA TRP A 129 12.41 25.43 -23.42
C TRP A 129 11.53 26.58 -23.90
N SER A 130 10.93 26.45 -25.10
CA SER A 130 10.03 27.46 -25.67
C SER A 130 8.64 26.88 -25.99
N PRO A 131 7.78 26.64 -24.99
CA PRO A 131 6.47 26.00 -25.17
C PRO A 131 5.55 26.70 -26.16
N THR A 132 5.72 28.02 -26.32
CA THR A 132 4.93 28.84 -27.26
C THR A 132 5.39 28.68 -28.72
N ALA A 133 6.56 28.11 -28.97
CA ALA A 133 7.12 27.85 -30.29
C ALA A 133 7.10 26.36 -30.70
N TRP A 134 6.51 25.52 -29.84
CA TRP A 134 6.41 24.08 -30.05
C TRP A 134 5.27 23.71 -31.00
N ASN A 135 5.59 22.86 -31.96
CA ASN A 135 4.67 22.28 -32.93
C ASN A 135 4.24 20.86 -32.49
N ALA A 136 3.48 20.16 -33.34
CA ALA A 136 2.93 18.84 -33.01
C ALA A 136 3.99 17.78 -32.68
N ILE A 137 5.20 17.85 -33.26
CA ILE A 137 6.30 16.93 -32.98
C ILE A 137 6.82 17.14 -31.56
N ASP A 138 6.99 18.40 -31.14
CA ASP A 138 7.51 18.75 -29.82
C ASP A 138 6.56 18.32 -28.69
N TRP A 139 5.26 18.59 -28.87
CA TRP A 139 4.23 18.17 -27.92
C TRP A 139 4.09 16.64 -27.84
N GLY A 140 4.28 15.94 -28.97
CA GLY A 140 4.32 14.47 -29.00
C GLY A 140 5.48 13.89 -28.19
N ASN A 141 6.65 14.52 -28.24
CA ASN A 141 7.85 14.09 -27.51
C ASN A 141 7.77 14.37 -26.00
N ILE A 142 7.12 15.46 -25.59
CA ILE A 142 7.06 15.88 -24.17
C ILE A 142 6.04 15.10 -23.37
N GLY A 143 4.83 14.88 -23.91
CA GLY A 143 3.82 14.06 -23.22
C GLY A 143 4.36 12.67 -22.84
N PHE A 144 5.31 12.17 -23.63
CA PHE A 144 5.92 10.86 -23.52
C PHE A 144 7.02 10.74 -22.44
N VAL A 145 7.94 11.71 -22.33
CA VAL A 145 8.99 11.71 -21.27
C VAL A 145 8.37 11.83 -19.88
N TYR A 146 7.31 12.62 -19.75
CA TYR A 146 6.63 12.84 -18.46
C TYR A 146 5.67 11.71 -18.08
N LEU A 147 5.13 10.93 -19.04
CA LEU A 147 4.36 9.71 -18.76
C LEU A 147 5.22 8.64 -18.05
N GLY A 148 6.52 8.59 -18.35
CA GLY A 148 7.49 7.75 -17.64
C GLY A 148 7.79 8.22 -16.22
N ALA A 149 7.89 9.54 -16.03
CA ALA A 149 8.11 10.17 -14.72
C ALA A 149 6.88 10.06 -13.80
N ALA A 150 5.66 10.09 -14.36
CA ALA A 150 4.40 9.93 -13.62
C ALA A 150 4.17 8.51 -13.05
N MET A 151 5.09 7.56 -13.27
CA MET A 151 5.04 6.21 -12.71
C MET A 151 5.87 6.01 -11.45
N ARG A 152 6.63 7.02 -11.01
CA ARG A 152 7.38 6.96 -9.75
C ARG A 152 6.54 7.50 -8.61
N PHE A 153 6.49 6.74 -7.53
CA PHE A 153 5.87 7.19 -6.31
C PHE A 153 6.96 7.72 -5.40
N THR A 154 6.69 8.83 -4.74
CA THR A 154 7.58 9.37 -3.71
C THR A 154 7.03 8.98 -2.35
N GLY A 155 7.89 8.65 -1.39
CA GLY A 155 7.49 8.44 -0.01
C GLY A 155 8.63 8.62 0.96
N PHE A 156 8.27 8.75 2.23
CA PHE A 156 9.23 8.83 3.32
C PHE A 156 9.63 7.42 3.73
N GLN A 157 10.85 7.02 3.38
CA GLN A 157 11.40 5.71 3.64
C GLN A 157 12.46 5.78 4.75
N VAL A 158 12.49 4.75 5.58
CA VAL A 158 13.63 4.47 6.46
C VAL A 158 14.61 3.55 5.76
N LEU A 159 15.90 3.61 6.13
CA LEU A 159 16.98 2.85 5.48
C LEU A 159 17.38 1.59 6.26
N GLY A 160 16.98 1.46 7.51
CA GLY A 160 17.28 0.29 8.34
C GLY A 160 16.71 0.42 9.75
N PRO A 161 16.79 -0.67 10.54
CA PRO A 161 16.29 -0.68 11.91
C PRO A 161 17.13 0.19 12.85
N ASP A 162 18.42 0.38 12.57
CA ASP A 162 19.29 1.26 13.37
C ASP A 162 18.97 2.75 13.16
N THR A 163 18.34 3.09 12.03
CA THR A 163 17.97 4.46 11.63
C THR A 163 16.45 4.59 11.47
N TRP A 164 15.67 3.83 12.23
CA TRP A 164 14.22 3.71 12.10
C TRP A 164 13.43 5.01 12.34
N THR A 165 14.07 6.04 12.91
CA THR A 165 13.49 7.39 13.08
C THR A 165 13.97 8.39 12.03
N GLU A 166 14.90 8.00 11.16
CA GLU A 166 15.47 8.84 10.09
C GLU A 166 14.73 8.56 8.78
N PHE A 167 13.71 9.36 8.53
CA PHE A 167 12.92 9.28 7.31
C PHE A 167 13.56 10.11 6.20
N HIS A 168 13.65 9.52 5.01
CA HIS A 168 14.16 10.16 3.80
C HIS A 168 13.10 10.14 2.71
N LYS A 169 12.81 11.30 2.12
CA LYS A 169 11.93 11.40 0.96
C LYS A 169 12.62 10.81 -0.28
N ASN A 170 12.19 9.63 -0.69
CA ASN A 170 12.76 8.87 -1.80
C ASN A 170 11.71 8.54 -2.87
N GLU A 171 12.16 8.39 -4.11
CA GLU A 171 11.36 7.81 -5.18
C GLU A 171 11.49 6.28 -5.19
N PHE A 172 10.38 5.59 -5.45
CA PHE A 172 10.34 4.16 -5.62
C PHE A 172 9.38 3.75 -6.75
N GLN A 173 9.61 2.54 -7.26
CA GLN A 173 8.73 1.96 -8.28
C GLN A 173 7.65 1.10 -7.62
N PRO A 174 6.36 1.37 -7.85
CA PRO A 174 5.30 0.45 -7.47
C PRO A 174 5.35 -0.81 -8.35
N LYS A 175 4.63 -1.87 -7.94
CA LYS A 175 4.41 -3.03 -8.80
C LYS A 175 3.82 -2.62 -10.17
N PRO A 176 4.05 -3.35 -11.28
CA PRO A 176 3.40 -3.04 -12.55
C PRO A 176 1.88 -2.96 -12.40
N PHE A 177 1.28 -1.99 -13.09
CA PHE A 177 -0.16 -1.79 -13.09
C PHE A 177 -0.85 -2.95 -13.82
N GLY A 178 -1.73 -3.66 -13.12
CA GLY A 178 -2.47 -4.83 -13.59
C GLY A 178 -3.95 -4.56 -13.82
N ASP A 179 -4.63 -5.57 -14.34
CA ASP A 179 -6.03 -5.46 -14.79
C ASP A 179 -7.04 -5.08 -13.70
N TYR A 180 -6.73 -5.40 -12.44
CA TYR A 180 -7.58 -5.21 -11.28
C TYR A 180 -7.01 -4.19 -10.29
N ASP A 181 -5.93 -3.49 -10.66
CA ASP A 181 -5.29 -2.53 -9.78
C ASP A 181 -6.02 -1.18 -9.77
N VAL A 182 -5.85 -0.48 -8.65
CA VAL A 182 -6.22 0.91 -8.47
C VAL A 182 -4.98 1.68 -8.03
N ASP A 183 -4.70 2.79 -8.70
CA ASP A 183 -3.75 3.79 -8.21
C ASP A 183 -4.51 4.83 -7.40
N ILE A 184 -4.06 5.10 -6.19
CA ILE A 184 -4.74 5.98 -5.22
C ILE A 184 -3.76 7.10 -4.85
N LYS A 185 -4.20 8.36 -5.00
CA LYS A 185 -3.50 9.52 -4.45
C LYS A 185 -3.86 9.64 -2.98
N ILE A 186 -2.87 9.54 -2.11
CA ILE A 186 -3.08 9.50 -0.66
C ILE A 186 -3.31 10.91 -0.13
N GLU A 187 -4.32 11.08 0.72
CA GLU A 187 -4.61 12.36 1.38
C GLU A 187 -4.34 12.32 2.89
N CYS A 188 -4.50 11.14 3.51
CA CYS A 188 -4.11 10.91 4.89
C CYS A 188 -3.79 9.42 5.16
N CYS A 189 -2.98 9.16 6.18
CA CYS A 189 -2.68 7.80 6.64
C CYS A 189 -2.61 7.73 8.17
N GLY A 190 -3.28 6.77 8.78
CA GLY A 190 -3.14 6.50 10.21
C GLY A 190 -1.75 5.95 10.57
N VAL A 191 -1.33 6.17 11.83
CA VAL A 191 -0.06 5.64 12.35
C VAL A 191 -0.36 4.50 13.30
N CYS A 192 0.03 3.30 12.91
CA CYS A 192 -0.23 2.07 13.65
C CYS A 192 0.98 1.66 14.49
N GLY A 193 0.76 0.91 15.58
CA GLY A 193 1.85 0.29 16.33
C GLY A 193 2.68 -0.65 15.46
N SER A 194 2.04 -1.32 14.50
CA SER A 194 2.70 -2.17 13.50
C SER A 194 3.73 -1.41 12.67
N ASP A 195 3.50 -0.12 12.37
CA ASP A 195 4.46 0.70 11.62
C ASP A 195 5.78 0.77 12.37
N VAL A 196 5.73 1.04 13.69
CA VAL A 196 6.89 1.11 14.59
C VAL A 196 7.57 -0.24 14.72
N HIS A 197 6.81 -1.30 15.04
CA HIS A 197 7.35 -2.65 15.21
C HIS A 197 8.09 -3.14 13.97
N THR A 198 7.59 -2.81 12.76
CA THR A 198 8.25 -3.14 11.51
C THR A 198 9.56 -2.37 11.35
N ILE A 199 9.53 -1.03 11.40
CA ILE A 199 10.71 -0.22 11.07
C ILE A 199 11.81 -0.31 12.13
N SER A 200 11.46 -0.55 13.39
CA SER A 200 12.44 -0.72 14.47
C SER A 200 13.02 -2.13 14.55
N GLY A 201 12.62 -3.05 13.66
CA GLY A 201 13.04 -4.46 13.69
C GLY A 201 12.43 -5.30 14.81
N GLY A 202 11.39 -4.80 15.50
CA GLY A 202 10.75 -5.49 16.63
C GLY A 202 10.04 -6.79 16.26
N TRP A 203 9.67 -6.95 14.99
CA TRP A 203 9.09 -8.18 14.43
C TRP A 203 10.04 -8.92 13.48
N GLY A 204 11.35 -8.67 13.59
CA GLY A 204 12.39 -9.32 12.79
C GLY A 204 12.78 -8.53 11.55
N GLU A 205 13.58 -9.16 10.69
CA GLU A 205 14.21 -8.51 9.53
C GLU A 205 13.20 -8.01 8.49
N GLN A 206 13.49 -6.83 7.95
CA GLN A 206 12.68 -6.17 6.92
C GLN A 206 13.53 -5.78 5.71
N LYS A 207 12.87 -5.58 4.57
CA LYS A 207 13.53 -5.15 3.33
C LYS A 207 13.47 -3.63 3.21
N PHE A 208 14.63 -2.99 3.37
CA PHE A 208 14.80 -1.54 3.23
C PHE A 208 15.35 -1.17 1.83
N PRO A 209 15.13 0.06 1.35
CA PRO A 209 14.39 1.15 1.98
C PRO A 209 12.88 0.89 2.04
N LEU A 210 12.23 1.35 3.12
CA LEU A 210 10.83 1.01 3.41
C LEU A 210 10.02 2.23 3.86
N ALA A 211 8.97 2.56 3.12
CA ALA A 211 7.87 3.39 3.59
C ALA A 211 6.80 2.48 4.19
N VAL A 212 6.42 2.75 5.44
CA VAL A 212 5.32 2.03 6.14
C VAL A 212 4.01 2.80 6.03
N GLY A 213 3.03 2.49 6.89
CA GLY A 213 1.69 3.04 6.86
C GLY A 213 0.72 2.12 6.12
N HIS A 214 -0.37 1.73 6.78
CA HIS A 214 -1.36 0.82 6.19
C HIS A 214 -2.80 1.14 6.62
N GLU A 215 -3.04 2.42 6.87
CA GLU A 215 -4.32 2.99 7.29
C GLU A 215 -4.67 4.15 6.36
N ILE A 216 -4.76 3.85 5.07
CA ILE A 216 -4.63 4.81 4.00
C ILE A 216 -6.01 5.28 3.56
N VAL A 217 -6.21 6.59 3.42
CA VAL A 217 -7.37 7.16 2.72
C VAL A 217 -6.86 8.10 1.62
N GLY A 218 -7.57 8.11 0.49
CA GLY A 218 -7.21 8.89 -0.67
C GLY A 218 -8.28 8.87 -1.75
N THR A 219 -7.90 9.34 -2.93
CA THR A 219 -8.76 9.37 -4.11
C THR A 219 -8.23 8.41 -5.17
N ALA A 220 -9.10 7.54 -5.70
CA ALA A 220 -8.76 6.66 -6.81
C ALA A 220 -8.48 7.50 -8.07
N LEU A 221 -7.24 7.48 -8.57
CA LEU A 221 -6.84 8.25 -9.76
C LEU A 221 -7.17 7.50 -11.04
N ARG A 222 -6.77 6.22 -11.10
CA ARG A 222 -7.04 5.34 -12.23
C ARG A 222 -7.30 3.92 -11.77
N VAL A 223 -8.07 3.20 -12.57
CA VAL A 223 -8.48 1.83 -12.31
C VAL A 223 -8.11 0.94 -13.50
N GLY A 224 -7.79 -0.31 -13.21
CA GLY A 224 -7.52 -1.32 -14.22
C GLY A 224 -8.76 -1.66 -15.07
N PRO A 225 -8.56 -2.19 -16.29
CA PRO A 225 -9.64 -2.48 -17.23
C PRO A 225 -10.68 -3.49 -16.73
N LYS A 226 -10.37 -4.30 -15.70
CA LYS A 226 -11.28 -5.28 -15.11
C LYS A 226 -11.79 -4.90 -13.73
N VAL A 227 -11.46 -3.69 -13.25
CA VAL A 227 -11.97 -3.17 -11.98
C VAL A 227 -13.47 -2.92 -12.08
N THR A 228 -14.20 -3.37 -11.07
CA THR A 228 -15.67 -3.25 -10.99
C THR A 228 -16.15 -2.64 -9.67
N LEU A 229 -15.32 -2.68 -8.63
CA LEU A 229 -15.68 -2.27 -7.27
C LEU A 229 -15.45 -0.78 -7.02
N ILE A 230 -14.53 -0.14 -7.77
CA ILE A 230 -14.07 1.23 -7.56
C ILE A 230 -14.14 2.03 -8.86
N LYS A 231 -14.45 3.33 -8.75
CA LYS A 231 -14.43 4.26 -9.89
C LYS A 231 -13.34 5.34 -9.72
N PRO A 232 -12.74 5.85 -10.81
CA PRO A 232 -11.89 7.03 -10.74
C PRO A 232 -12.61 8.22 -10.09
N GLY A 233 -11.88 9.01 -9.31
CA GLY A 233 -12.41 10.13 -8.52
C GLY A 233 -13.07 9.73 -7.20
N GLN A 234 -13.25 8.44 -6.93
CA GLN A 234 -13.90 7.98 -5.70
C GLN A 234 -12.95 8.08 -4.49
N ARG A 235 -13.48 8.54 -3.35
CA ARG A 235 -12.78 8.49 -2.07
C ARG A 235 -12.75 7.05 -1.54
N VAL A 236 -11.55 6.53 -1.36
CA VAL A 236 -11.30 5.14 -1.02
C VAL A 236 -10.25 5.02 0.08
N GLY A 237 -10.20 3.86 0.73
CA GLY A 237 -9.16 3.51 1.67
C GLY A 237 -8.57 2.13 1.45
N VAL A 238 -7.37 1.92 1.99
CA VAL A 238 -6.61 0.67 1.95
C VAL A 238 -6.13 0.35 3.36
N GLY A 239 -6.33 -0.90 3.77
CA GLY A 239 -5.98 -1.41 5.10
C GLY A 239 -4.63 -2.11 5.14
N ALA A 240 -4.46 -2.98 6.14
CA ALA A 240 -3.20 -3.70 6.41
C ALA A 240 -2.89 -4.85 5.44
N GLN A 241 -3.89 -5.39 4.75
CA GLN A 241 -3.72 -6.46 3.76
C GLN A 241 -3.83 -5.91 2.34
N SER A 242 -2.97 -6.38 1.44
CA SER A 242 -2.95 -5.97 0.03
C SER A 242 -3.07 -7.11 -0.97
N TYR A 243 -3.00 -8.36 -0.51
CA TYR A 243 -3.08 -9.52 -1.40
C TYR A 243 -3.59 -10.79 -0.70
N SER A 244 -4.14 -11.71 -1.49
CA SER A 244 -4.43 -13.10 -1.19
C SER A 244 -4.66 -13.85 -2.51
N CYS A 245 -4.71 -15.19 -2.49
CA CYS A 245 -4.96 -15.97 -3.70
C CYS A 245 -6.40 -15.89 -4.25
N LEU A 246 -7.36 -15.38 -3.45
CA LEU A 246 -8.80 -15.28 -3.76
C LEU A 246 -9.51 -16.59 -4.17
N ASN A 247 -8.84 -17.75 -4.13
CA ASN A 247 -9.38 -19.01 -4.64
C ASN A 247 -9.44 -20.14 -3.58
N CYS A 248 -8.66 -20.05 -2.50
CA CYS A 248 -8.63 -21.09 -1.48
C CYS A 248 -9.92 -21.08 -0.63
N ARG A 249 -10.09 -22.14 0.18
CA ARG A 249 -11.25 -22.29 1.08
C ARG A 249 -11.45 -21.06 1.98
N GLN A 250 -10.37 -20.51 2.52
CA GLN A 250 -10.41 -19.34 3.40
C GLN A 250 -10.87 -18.09 2.63
N CYS A 251 -10.29 -17.82 1.46
CA CYS A 251 -10.68 -16.66 0.66
C CYS A 251 -12.14 -16.73 0.18
N LYS A 252 -12.62 -17.92 -0.19
CA LYS A 252 -14.00 -18.14 -0.65
C LYS A 252 -15.05 -18.06 0.48
N ASN A 253 -14.61 -17.90 1.72
CA ASN A 253 -15.47 -17.86 2.90
C ASN A 253 -15.13 -16.65 3.78
N ASP A 254 -14.83 -15.49 3.18
CA ASP A 254 -14.57 -14.22 3.87
C ASP A 254 -13.49 -14.34 4.96
N ASN A 255 -12.41 -15.05 4.65
CA ASN A 255 -11.26 -15.28 5.54
C ASN A 255 -9.93 -15.11 4.78
N GLU A 256 -9.89 -14.22 3.79
CA GLU A 256 -8.72 -13.87 3.00
C GLU A 256 -7.53 -13.41 3.84
N THR A 257 -7.75 -12.88 5.05
CA THR A 257 -6.67 -12.55 6.01
C THR A 257 -5.91 -13.77 6.51
N TYR A 258 -6.54 -14.95 6.52
CA TYR A 258 -5.92 -16.23 6.86
C TYR A 258 -5.49 -17.02 5.62
N CYS A 259 -5.43 -16.36 4.46
CA CYS A 259 -4.88 -16.97 3.26
C CYS A 259 -3.40 -17.28 3.45
N ARG A 260 -2.95 -18.47 3.04
CA ARG A 260 -1.53 -18.84 3.05
C ARG A 260 -0.65 -18.01 2.11
N GLN A 261 -1.26 -17.28 1.19
CA GLN A 261 -0.59 -16.36 0.27
C GLN A 261 -0.95 -14.90 0.58
N GLN A 262 -1.41 -14.60 1.79
CA GLN A 262 -1.68 -13.22 2.18
C GLN A 262 -0.38 -12.40 2.11
N LEU A 263 -0.50 -11.14 1.69
CA LEU A 263 0.58 -10.15 1.79
C LEU A 263 0.06 -8.90 2.50
N ASP A 264 0.92 -8.34 3.35
CA ASP A 264 0.70 -7.05 3.99
C ASP A 264 0.86 -5.91 3.00
N THR A 265 0.37 -4.74 3.38
CA THR A 265 0.39 -3.53 2.52
C THR A 265 1.78 -2.98 2.27
N TYR A 266 2.72 -3.19 3.19
CA TYR A 266 4.11 -2.79 3.05
C TYR A 266 5.05 -3.92 3.51
N GLY A 267 6.32 -3.87 3.08
CA GLY A 267 7.37 -4.82 3.50
C GLY A 267 7.25 -6.23 2.86
N ALA A 268 6.08 -6.58 2.34
CA ALA A 268 5.86 -7.82 1.60
C ALA A 268 6.52 -7.78 0.21
N VAL A 269 6.76 -8.96 -0.39
CA VAL A 269 7.31 -9.08 -1.74
C VAL A 269 6.24 -9.57 -2.69
N TRP A 270 6.00 -8.80 -3.75
CA TRP A 270 5.08 -9.17 -4.81
C TRP A 270 5.58 -10.42 -5.55
N PRO A 271 4.83 -11.54 -5.58
CA PRO A 271 5.29 -12.83 -6.09
C PRO A 271 5.82 -12.78 -7.52
N ASP A 272 5.16 -12.02 -8.39
CA ASP A 272 5.46 -12.01 -9.83
C ASP A 272 6.62 -11.08 -10.21
N THR A 273 7.03 -10.18 -9.31
CA THR A 273 7.95 -9.08 -9.67
C THR A 273 9.17 -8.98 -8.77
N GLY A 274 9.11 -9.56 -7.56
CA GLY A 274 10.14 -9.39 -6.54
C GLY A 274 10.18 -7.97 -5.93
N ILE A 275 9.29 -7.08 -6.34
CA ILE A 275 9.21 -5.71 -5.81
C ILE A 275 8.69 -5.76 -4.38
N VAL A 276 9.33 -5.01 -3.48
CA VAL A 276 8.90 -4.84 -2.10
C VAL A 276 7.75 -3.82 -2.07
N SER A 277 6.60 -4.20 -1.54
CA SER A 277 5.46 -3.31 -1.33
C SER A 277 5.82 -2.16 -0.40
N GLN A 278 5.37 -0.96 -0.74
CA GLN A 278 5.58 0.27 0.02
C GLN A 278 4.22 0.77 0.51
N GLY A 279 4.21 1.35 1.72
CA GLY A 279 3.02 1.74 2.44
C GLY A 279 2.58 3.18 2.20
N GLY A 280 1.70 3.62 3.09
CA GLY A 280 0.92 4.83 3.03
C GLY A 280 1.67 6.12 3.31
N TYR A 281 2.91 6.08 3.82
CA TYR A 281 3.72 7.29 4.03
C TYR A 281 4.35 7.77 2.71
N SER A 282 3.53 7.77 1.68
CA SER A 282 3.88 7.99 0.30
C SER A 282 2.80 8.81 -0.40
N SER A 283 3.16 9.44 -1.51
CA SER A 283 2.25 10.19 -2.36
C SER A 283 1.09 9.33 -2.89
N HIS A 284 1.36 8.06 -3.19
CA HIS A 284 0.43 7.16 -3.86
C HIS A 284 0.61 5.72 -3.42
N ILE A 285 -0.46 4.94 -3.51
CA ILE A 285 -0.41 3.48 -3.40
C ILE A 285 -1.08 2.81 -4.59
N ARG A 286 -0.53 1.66 -4.99
CA ARG A 286 -1.11 0.76 -5.99
C ARG A 286 -1.48 -0.56 -5.33
N THR A 287 -2.75 -0.93 -5.41
CA THR A 287 -3.21 -2.23 -4.89
C THR A 287 -4.39 -2.76 -5.69
N HIS A 288 -4.69 -4.04 -5.54
CA HIS A 288 -5.80 -4.71 -6.21
C HIS A 288 -7.15 -4.27 -5.59
N GLU A 289 -8.19 -4.07 -6.41
CA GLU A 289 -9.49 -3.47 -6.02
C GLU A 289 -10.17 -4.16 -4.82
N HIS A 290 -9.90 -5.45 -4.61
CA HIS A 290 -10.41 -6.23 -3.48
C HIS A 290 -9.95 -5.70 -2.11
N TRP A 291 -8.82 -4.99 -2.03
CA TRP A 291 -8.34 -4.34 -0.80
C TRP A 291 -8.49 -2.82 -0.83
N VAL A 292 -9.31 -2.33 -1.77
CA VAL A 292 -9.72 -0.93 -1.85
C VAL A 292 -11.17 -0.84 -1.41
N PHE A 293 -11.41 0.01 -0.42
CA PHE A 293 -12.72 0.14 0.23
C PHE A 293 -13.27 1.54 0.00
N PRO A 294 -14.51 1.69 -0.49
CA PRO A 294 -15.15 3.01 -0.54
C PRO A 294 -15.31 3.56 0.88
N ILE A 295 -14.95 4.84 1.08
CA ILE A 295 -15.14 5.50 2.37
C ILE A 295 -16.49 6.22 2.37
N PRO A 296 -17.42 5.90 3.29
CA PRO A 296 -18.69 6.60 3.40
C PRO A 296 -18.54 8.12 3.49
N GLU A 297 -19.42 8.86 2.81
CA GLU A 297 -19.33 10.33 2.71
C GLU A 297 -19.34 11.02 4.09
N THR A 298 -20.13 10.48 5.02
CA THR A 298 -20.29 10.99 6.38
C THR A 298 -19.09 10.74 7.30
N LEU A 299 -18.11 9.94 6.88
CA LEU A 299 -16.87 9.67 7.61
C LEU A 299 -15.73 10.57 7.10
N PRO A 300 -15.23 11.53 7.90
CA PRO A 300 -14.01 12.27 7.60
C PRO A 300 -12.81 11.33 7.46
N SER A 301 -11.96 11.61 6.47
CA SER A 301 -10.82 10.76 6.11
C SER A 301 -9.89 10.48 7.28
N THR A 302 -9.57 11.49 8.08
CA THR A 302 -8.66 11.35 9.23
C THR A 302 -9.23 10.46 10.33
N THR A 303 -10.55 10.38 10.44
CA THR A 303 -11.23 9.47 11.37
C THR A 303 -11.39 8.06 10.80
N ALA A 304 -11.57 7.93 9.48
CA ALA A 304 -11.75 6.66 8.79
C ALA A 304 -10.43 5.89 8.61
N ALA A 305 -9.31 6.59 8.36
CA ALA A 305 -7.99 6.01 8.15
C ALA A 305 -7.61 4.98 9.25
N PRO A 306 -7.63 5.33 10.55
CA PRO A 306 -7.36 4.40 11.63
C PRO A 306 -8.27 3.17 11.71
N MET A 307 -9.46 3.22 11.10
CA MET A 307 -10.40 2.10 11.12
C MET A 307 -9.96 0.98 10.18
N LEU A 308 -9.20 1.28 9.13
CA LEU A 308 -8.79 0.33 8.08
C LEU A 308 -7.78 -0.72 8.56
N CYS A 309 -7.20 -0.54 9.75
CA CYS A 309 -6.42 -1.56 10.44
C CYS A 309 -6.88 -1.72 11.90
N ALA A 310 -6.64 -0.76 12.79
CA ALA A 310 -7.01 -0.92 14.21
C ALA A 310 -8.51 -1.11 14.43
N GLY A 311 -9.35 -0.38 13.68
CA GLY A 311 -10.79 -0.54 13.76
C GLY A 311 -11.24 -1.92 13.36
N LEU A 312 -10.80 -2.40 12.19
CA LEU A 312 -11.11 -3.72 11.67
C LEU A 312 -10.61 -4.82 12.61
N THR A 313 -9.40 -4.66 13.13
CA THR A 313 -8.78 -5.57 14.10
C THR A 313 -9.58 -5.67 15.39
N ALA A 314 -10.20 -4.58 15.85
CA ALA A 314 -11.10 -4.60 16.99
C ALA A 314 -12.50 -5.14 16.63
N TYR A 315 -13.04 -4.76 15.48
CA TYR A 315 -14.41 -5.07 15.04
C TYR A 315 -14.60 -6.55 14.70
N SER A 316 -13.70 -7.12 13.91
CA SER A 316 -13.75 -8.52 13.45
C SER A 316 -13.95 -9.53 14.60
N PRO A 317 -13.12 -9.54 15.67
CA PRO A 317 -13.34 -10.47 16.77
C PRO A 317 -14.59 -10.16 17.60
N LEU A 318 -15.08 -8.91 17.63
CA LEU A 318 -16.36 -8.59 18.28
C LEU A 318 -17.51 -9.28 17.55
N VAL A 319 -17.63 -9.10 16.23
CA VAL A 319 -18.74 -9.68 15.46
C VAL A 319 -18.65 -11.21 15.37
N ARG A 320 -17.45 -11.76 15.15
CA ARG A 320 -17.24 -13.22 15.07
C ARG A 320 -17.52 -13.95 16.38
N ASN A 321 -17.51 -13.24 17.51
CA ASN A 321 -17.77 -13.81 18.83
C ASN A 321 -19.07 -13.33 19.46
N GLY A 322 -19.98 -12.77 18.64
CA GLY A 322 -21.35 -12.48 19.03
C GLY A 322 -21.50 -11.29 19.97
N CYS A 323 -20.60 -10.30 19.91
CA CYS A 323 -20.81 -9.02 20.58
C CYS A 323 -22.14 -8.39 20.15
N GLY A 324 -22.95 -7.95 21.12
CA GLY A 324 -24.25 -7.34 20.85
C GLY A 324 -25.11 -7.18 22.11
N PRO A 325 -26.41 -6.88 21.95
CA PRO A 325 -27.33 -6.69 23.08
C PRO A 325 -27.38 -7.91 24.01
N GLY A 326 -27.36 -7.65 25.31
CA GLY A 326 -27.36 -8.69 26.35
C GLY A 326 -26.02 -9.40 26.54
N ARG A 327 -24.94 -8.92 25.90
CA ARG A 327 -23.58 -9.43 26.12
C ARG A 327 -22.74 -8.44 26.92
N LYS A 328 -21.95 -8.95 27.85
CA LYS A 328 -20.97 -8.17 28.62
C LYS A 328 -19.55 -8.37 28.07
N VAL A 329 -18.95 -7.30 27.55
CA VAL A 329 -17.68 -7.31 26.82
C VAL A 329 -16.60 -6.56 27.60
N GLY A 330 -15.45 -7.20 27.82
CA GLY A 330 -14.27 -6.56 28.37
C GLY A 330 -13.30 -6.12 27.27
N ILE A 331 -12.76 -4.91 27.36
CA ILE A 331 -11.69 -4.42 26.47
C ILE A 331 -10.43 -4.21 27.30
N VAL A 332 -9.43 -5.08 27.12
CA VAL A 332 -8.14 -4.97 27.83
C VAL A 332 -7.22 -4.02 27.09
N GLY A 333 -6.78 -2.98 27.79
CA GLY A 333 -5.98 -1.88 27.28
C GLY A 333 -6.81 -0.85 26.53
N LEU A 334 -6.72 0.44 26.93
CA LEU A 334 -7.34 1.54 26.20
C LEU A 334 -6.29 2.29 25.36
N GLY A 335 -5.81 1.62 24.32
CA GLY A 335 -4.87 2.17 23.34
C GLY A 335 -5.54 2.50 22.00
N GLY A 336 -4.75 2.51 20.92
CA GLY A 336 -5.25 2.76 19.56
C GLY A 336 -6.29 1.76 19.09
N ILE A 337 -6.10 0.46 19.35
CA ILE A 337 -7.10 -0.58 19.05
C ILE A 337 -8.21 -0.58 20.11
N GLY A 338 -7.84 -0.53 21.39
CA GLY A 338 -8.79 -0.60 22.51
C GLY A 338 -9.89 0.44 22.48
N HIS A 339 -9.58 1.71 22.18
CA HIS A 339 -10.62 2.74 22.13
C HIS A 339 -11.62 2.51 20.97
N LEU A 340 -11.16 1.99 19.83
CA LEU A 340 -12.05 1.58 18.74
C LEU A 340 -12.87 0.34 19.11
N GLY A 341 -12.27 -0.62 19.82
CA GLY A 341 -12.98 -1.78 20.36
C GLY A 341 -14.12 -1.40 21.30
N LEU A 342 -13.89 -0.44 22.20
CA LEU A 342 -14.93 0.14 23.04
C LEU A 342 -16.05 0.77 22.20
N LEU A 343 -15.70 1.68 21.29
CA LEU A 343 -16.67 2.38 20.45
C LEU A 343 -17.53 1.41 19.61
N PHE A 344 -16.90 0.41 18.99
CA PHE A 344 -17.62 -0.59 18.19
C PHE A 344 -18.45 -1.53 19.05
N ALA A 345 -17.95 -1.99 20.20
CA ALA A 345 -18.73 -2.84 21.09
C ALA A 345 -19.99 -2.12 21.62
N LYS A 346 -19.87 -0.84 21.97
CA LYS A 346 -21.03 0.00 22.32
C LYS A 346 -21.98 0.20 21.15
N ALA A 347 -21.47 0.45 19.95
CA ALA A 347 -22.28 0.61 18.74
C ALA A 347 -23.04 -0.66 18.34
N LEU A 348 -22.46 -1.84 18.63
CA LEU A 348 -23.11 -3.15 18.49
C LEU A 348 -24.14 -3.43 19.60
N GLY A 349 -24.18 -2.63 20.67
CA GLY A 349 -25.20 -2.70 21.72
C GLY A 349 -24.81 -3.50 22.96
N ALA A 350 -23.52 -3.84 23.13
CA ALA A 350 -23.05 -4.55 24.31
C ALA A 350 -22.96 -3.65 25.56
N GLU A 351 -22.97 -4.28 26.73
CA GLU A 351 -22.45 -3.72 27.98
C GLU A 351 -20.93 -3.87 27.95
N VAL A 352 -20.17 -2.77 28.06
CA VAL A 352 -18.73 -2.74 27.80
C VAL A 352 -17.98 -2.17 28.99
N TYR A 353 -16.99 -2.93 29.46
CA TYR A 353 -16.06 -2.49 30.49
C TYR A 353 -14.66 -2.38 29.91
N VAL A 354 -13.94 -1.34 30.31
CA VAL A 354 -12.52 -1.18 29.99
C VAL A 354 -11.69 -1.73 31.15
N ILE A 355 -10.71 -2.55 30.83
CA ILE A 355 -9.77 -3.12 31.80
C ILE A 355 -8.38 -2.55 31.48
N SER A 356 -7.78 -1.83 32.42
CA SER A 356 -6.52 -1.12 32.21
C SER A 356 -5.63 -1.24 33.44
N ARG A 357 -4.34 -0.89 33.32
CA ARG A 357 -3.40 -0.96 34.45
C ARG A 357 -3.72 0.04 35.56
N THR A 358 -4.14 1.25 35.18
CA THR A 358 -4.42 2.36 36.11
C THR A 358 -5.66 3.13 35.66
N HIS A 359 -6.20 3.97 36.55
CA HIS A 359 -7.36 4.85 36.30
C HIS A 359 -7.09 6.03 35.36
N SER A 360 -5.86 6.23 34.87
CA SER A 360 -5.47 7.40 34.06
C SER A 360 -6.32 7.65 32.80
N LYS A 361 -7.02 6.61 32.33
CA LYS A 361 -7.84 6.59 31.12
C LYS A 361 -9.34 6.34 31.39
N GLU A 362 -9.75 6.30 32.66
CA GLU A 362 -11.13 6.01 33.05
C GLU A 362 -12.11 7.08 32.58
N ALA A 363 -11.80 8.36 32.81
CA ALA A 363 -12.66 9.46 32.38
C ALA A 363 -12.93 9.45 30.87
N ASP A 364 -11.91 9.09 30.06
CA ASP A 364 -12.07 8.97 28.62
C ASP A 364 -12.89 7.75 28.23
N ALA A 365 -12.68 6.59 28.89
CA ALA A 365 -13.49 5.40 28.70
C ALA A 365 -14.98 5.68 28.93
N LEU A 366 -15.30 6.34 30.04
CA LEU A 366 -16.68 6.73 30.37
C LEU A 366 -17.24 7.73 29.34
N LYS A 367 -16.44 8.70 28.89
CA LYS A 367 -16.83 9.65 27.84
C LYS A 367 -17.08 8.96 26.48
N MET A 368 -16.40 7.85 26.21
CA MET A 368 -16.63 6.99 25.03
C MET A 368 -17.82 6.04 25.21
N GLY A 369 -18.43 6.01 26.40
CA GLY A 369 -19.63 5.23 26.68
C GLY A 369 -19.38 3.87 27.33
N ALA A 370 -18.21 3.63 27.92
CA ALA A 370 -18.02 2.44 28.76
C ALA A 370 -19.02 2.43 29.93
N ASP A 371 -19.55 1.25 30.25
CA ASP A 371 -20.48 1.05 31.37
C ASP A 371 -19.74 0.83 32.69
N GLY A 372 -18.43 0.52 32.63
CA GLY A 372 -17.56 0.49 33.79
C GLY A 372 -16.07 0.38 33.44
N PHE A 373 -15.25 0.43 34.47
CA PHE A 373 -13.79 0.44 34.35
C PHE A 373 -13.16 -0.39 35.48
N LEU A 374 -12.19 -1.24 35.14
CA LEU A 374 -11.41 -2.02 36.09
C LEU A 374 -9.93 -1.60 35.97
N ALA A 375 -9.33 -1.18 37.08
CA ALA A 375 -7.90 -0.92 37.15
C ALA A 375 -7.18 -2.10 37.80
N THR A 376 -6.28 -2.77 37.07
CA THR A 376 -5.56 -3.94 37.59
C THR A 376 -4.53 -3.60 38.67
N SER A 377 -4.26 -2.31 38.89
CA SER A 377 -3.49 -1.82 40.05
C SER A 377 -4.26 -1.94 41.37
N ASP A 378 -5.59 -2.05 41.31
CA ASP A 378 -6.41 -2.09 42.51
C ASP A 378 -6.31 -3.46 43.18
N PRO A 379 -6.31 -3.51 44.52
CA PRO A 379 -6.45 -4.77 45.23
C PRO A 379 -7.73 -5.47 44.78
N ASN A 380 -7.64 -6.76 44.47
CA ASN A 380 -8.79 -7.61 44.17
C ASN A 380 -9.68 -7.09 43.02
N TRP A 381 -9.10 -6.37 42.05
CA TRP A 381 -9.80 -5.70 40.94
C TRP A 381 -10.77 -6.60 40.15
N ASN A 382 -10.58 -7.93 40.18
CA ASN A 382 -11.39 -8.91 39.45
C ASN A 382 -12.53 -9.52 40.28
N GLU A 383 -12.54 -9.40 41.61
CA GLU A 383 -13.45 -10.17 42.49
C GLU A 383 -14.93 -9.90 42.23
N GLU A 384 -15.33 -8.63 42.03
CA GLU A 384 -16.73 -8.26 41.76
C GLU A 384 -17.24 -8.72 40.38
N HIS A 385 -16.32 -9.12 39.50
CA HIS A 385 -16.60 -9.43 38.12
C HIS A 385 -16.28 -10.87 37.72
N VAL A 386 -16.02 -11.74 38.70
CA VAL A 386 -15.80 -13.18 38.46
C VAL A 386 -16.99 -13.77 37.72
N MET A 387 -16.71 -14.43 36.59
CA MET A 387 -17.70 -15.09 35.75
C MET A 387 -18.85 -14.19 35.28
N THR A 388 -18.55 -12.93 34.94
CA THR A 388 -19.56 -11.99 34.42
C THR A 388 -19.40 -11.65 32.95
N PHE A 389 -18.22 -11.86 32.36
CA PHE A 389 -17.91 -11.45 31.00
C PHE A 389 -18.11 -12.57 29.98
N ASP A 390 -18.77 -12.22 28.90
CA ASP A 390 -19.04 -13.10 27.77
C ASP A 390 -17.88 -13.19 26.79
N LEU A 391 -17.22 -12.06 26.60
CA LEU A 391 -16.16 -11.85 25.63
C LEU A 391 -15.17 -10.84 26.18
N ILE A 392 -13.88 -11.14 26.08
CA ILE A 392 -12.82 -10.19 26.36
C ILE A 392 -11.94 -10.05 25.11
N ILE A 393 -11.82 -8.81 24.62
CA ILE A 393 -10.90 -8.45 23.54
C ILE A 393 -9.65 -7.85 24.17
N ASN A 394 -8.52 -8.52 23.98
CA ASN A 394 -7.24 -8.04 24.47
C ASN A 394 -6.44 -7.28 23.43
N THR A 395 -6.22 -6.00 23.70
CA THR A 395 -5.51 -5.07 22.81
C THR A 395 -4.17 -4.60 23.38
N ALA A 396 -3.73 -5.15 24.52
CA ALA A 396 -2.47 -4.79 25.14
C ALA A 396 -1.26 -5.24 24.29
N ASN A 397 -0.24 -4.38 24.21
CA ASN A 397 0.99 -4.63 23.46
C ASN A 397 2.18 -5.01 24.37
N SER A 398 1.91 -5.51 25.57
CA SER A 398 2.91 -5.91 26.56
C SER A 398 2.34 -7.00 27.48
N PHE A 399 3.22 -7.88 27.96
CA PHE A 399 2.93 -8.88 29.00
C PHE A 399 3.38 -8.42 30.41
N GLU A 400 3.83 -7.17 30.56
CA GLU A 400 4.23 -6.62 31.85
C GLU A 400 3.05 -6.60 32.84
N GLY A 401 3.23 -7.21 34.02
CA GLY A 401 2.21 -7.26 35.06
C GLY A 401 1.01 -8.15 34.71
N TRP A 402 1.20 -9.10 33.78
CA TRP A 402 0.13 -9.94 33.27
C TRP A 402 -0.16 -11.16 34.15
N ASP A 403 -1.36 -11.20 34.76
CA ASP A 403 -1.91 -12.38 35.45
C ASP A 403 -3.05 -13.00 34.64
N VAL A 404 -2.72 -14.05 33.87
CA VAL A 404 -3.69 -14.72 33.00
C VAL A 404 -4.83 -15.38 33.78
N ASP A 405 -4.57 -15.90 34.98
CA ASP A 405 -5.60 -16.59 35.77
C ASP A 405 -6.62 -15.57 36.30
N ALA A 406 -6.17 -14.38 36.73
CA ALA A 406 -7.05 -13.29 37.14
C ALA A 406 -7.93 -12.80 35.99
N TYR A 407 -7.36 -12.55 34.80
CA TYR A 407 -8.13 -12.15 33.63
C TYR A 407 -9.15 -13.20 33.19
N LEU A 408 -8.78 -14.47 33.15
CA LEU A 408 -9.69 -15.54 32.73
C LEU A 408 -10.77 -15.84 33.78
N SER A 409 -10.56 -15.47 35.05
CA SER A 409 -11.60 -15.58 36.08
C SER A 409 -12.82 -14.69 35.82
N LEU A 410 -12.64 -13.61 35.04
CA LEU A 410 -13.71 -12.69 34.66
C LEU A 410 -14.71 -13.32 33.70
N LEU A 411 -14.28 -14.30 32.90
CA LEU A 411 -15.11 -14.90 31.87
C LEU A 411 -16.16 -15.82 32.50
N ASP A 412 -17.41 -15.68 32.05
CA ASP A 412 -18.49 -16.62 32.36
C ASP A 412 -18.21 -18.00 31.73
N VAL A 413 -19.07 -18.98 32.03
CA VAL A 413 -19.00 -20.32 31.47
C VAL A 413 -18.96 -20.26 29.95
N HIS A 414 -17.91 -20.83 29.36
CA HIS A 414 -17.65 -20.81 27.91
C HIS A 414 -17.42 -19.41 27.32
N GLY A 415 -17.15 -18.40 28.15
CA GLY A 415 -16.74 -17.07 27.72
C GLY A 415 -15.45 -17.13 26.90
N LYS A 416 -15.24 -16.11 26.07
CA LYS A 416 -14.14 -16.11 25.08
C LYS A 416 -13.13 -15.01 25.36
N TRP A 417 -11.87 -15.39 25.43
CA TRP A 417 -10.74 -14.49 25.36
C TRP A 417 -10.21 -14.44 23.92
N VAL A 418 -10.08 -13.24 23.35
CA VAL A 418 -9.51 -13.03 22.02
C VAL A 418 -8.44 -11.94 22.04
N SER A 419 -7.17 -12.34 21.87
CA SER A 419 -6.05 -11.41 21.74
C SER A 419 -5.90 -10.88 20.32
N VAL A 420 -5.67 -9.57 20.21
CA VAL A 420 -5.25 -8.90 18.97
C VAL A 420 -3.97 -8.08 19.14
N GLY A 421 -3.52 -7.86 20.38
CA GLY A 421 -2.22 -7.29 20.66
C GLY A 421 -1.07 -8.22 20.27
N LEU A 422 -0.01 -7.66 19.69
CA LEU A 422 1.17 -8.36 19.19
C LEU A 422 2.45 -7.74 19.80
N PRO A 423 2.75 -8.03 21.09
CA PRO A 423 3.98 -7.56 21.74
C PRO A 423 5.24 -8.06 21.01
N GLU A 424 6.34 -7.30 21.15
CA GLU A 424 7.68 -7.71 20.67
C GLU A 424 8.28 -8.79 21.58
N GLY A 425 9.26 -9.54 21.05
CA GLY A 425 10.06 -10.51 21.79
C GLY A 425 9.54 -11.95 21.74
N GLU A 426 10.27 -12.85 22.40
CA GLU A 426 9.99 -14.29 22.43
C GLU A 426 9.13 -14.71 23.63
N GLU A 427 8.87 -13.78 24.56
CA GLU A 427 8.01 -14.05 25.71
C GLU A 427 6.57 -14.28 25.27
N GLY A 428 5.90 -15.24 25.93
CA GLY A 428 4.54 -15.61 25.61
C GLY A 428 3.75 -16.01 26.85
N ILE A 429 2.44 -16.18 26.67
CA ILE A 429 1.52 -16.51 27.75
C ILE A 429 1.67 -17.99 28.12
N LYS A 430 2.01 -18.26 29.38
CA LYS A 430 2.07 -19.62 29.93
C LYS A 430 0.71 -20.01 30.47
N VAL A 431 0.10 -21.05 29.90
CA VAL A 431 -1.20 -21.58 30.33
C VAL A 431 -1.11 -23.06 30.67
N ARG A 432 -1.99 -23.53 31.56
CA ARG A 432 -2.19 -24.96 31.85
C ARG A 432 -3.64 -25.31 31.59
N ASN A 433 -3.93 -26.58 31.28
CA ASN A 433 -5.32 -27.02 31.09
C ASN A 433 -6.20 -26.69 32.32
N GLN A 434 -5.64 -26.75 33.53
CA GLN A 434 -6.31 -26.42 34.78
C GLN A 434 -6.76 -24.95 34.87
N THR A 435 -6.10 -24.03 34.16
CA THR A 435 -6.51 -22.62 34.08
C THR A 435 -7.92 -22.48 33.50
N PHE A 436 -8.28 -23.33 32.53
CA PHE A 436 -9.58 -23.29 31.85
C PHE A 436 -10.67 -24.10 32.55
N LEU A 437 -10.32 -25.00 33.49
CA LEU A 437 -11.30 -25.93 34.08
C LEU A 437 -12.36 -25.27 34.97
N LYS A 438 -12.10 -24.05 35.47
CA LYS A 438 -13.02 -23.36 36.40
C LYS A 438 -14.32 -22.91 35.72
N ASN A 439 -14.23 -22.45 34.48
CA ASN A 439 -15.35 -21.89 33.70
C ASN A 439 -15.43 -22.46 32.26
N GLY A 440 -14.52 -23.34 31.85
CA GLY A 440 -14.49 -23.88 30.49
C GLY A 440 -14.30 -22.79 29.42
N CYS A 441 -13.66 -21.67 29.75
CA CYS A 441 -13.48 -20.56 28.82
C CYS A 441 -12.57 -20.92 27.63
N PHE A 442 -12.73 -20.19 26.54
CA PHE A 442 -11.91 -20.32 25.33
C PHE A 442 -10.85 -19.23 25.27
N PHE A 443 -9.69 -19.59 24.72
CA PHE A 443 -8.57 -18.68 24.53
C PHE A 443 -8.09 -18.73 23.08
N GLY A 444 -8.03 -17.58 22.40
CA GLY A 444 -7.58 -17.48 21.03
C GLY A 444 -7.09 -16.10 20.64
N SER A 445 -6.86 -15.92 19.35
CA SER A 445 -6.44 -14.65 18.76
C SER A 445 -7.18 -14.37 17.45
N SER A 446 -7.12 -13.11 17.02
CA SER A 446 -7.67 -12.66 15.73
C SER A 446 -6.63 -11.84 14.98
N HIS A 447 -6.64 -11.93 13.65
CA HIS A 447 -5.78 -11.16 12.77
C HIS A 447 -6.65 -10.41 11.77
N LEU A 448 -6.63 -9.08 11.81
CA LEU A 448 -7.43 -8.19 10.96
C LEU A 448 -8.91 -8.64 10.89
N GLY A 449 -9.49 -8.53 9.70
CA GLY A 449 -10.81 -9.01 9.31
C GLY A 449 -10.89 -9.13 7.79
N SER A 450 -12.05 -9.53 7.29
CA SER A 450 -12.33 -9.65 5.86
C SER A 450 -12.77 -8.32 5.23
N ARG A 451 -12.80 -8.27 3.90
CA ARG A 451 -13.40 -7.21 3.10
C ARG A 451 -14.85 -6.99 3.50
N LYS A 452 -15.61 -8.08 3.69
CA LYS A 452 -17.00 -8.00 4.12
C LYS A 452 -17.12 -7.25 5.45
N GLU A 453 -16.34 -7.67 6.45
CA GLU A 453 -16.33 -7.04 7.77
C GLU A 453 -15.82 -5.59 7.72
N THR A 454 -14.89 -5.28 6.80
CA THR A 454 -14.40 -3.91 6.60
C THR A 454 -15.53 -2.99 6.12
N LEU A 455 -16.31 -3.44 5.13
CA LEU A 455 -17.44 -2.67 4.61
C LEU A 455 -18.56 -2.52 5.67
N GLU A 456 -18.87 -3.60 6.39
CA GLU A 456 -19.86 -3.59 7.49
C GLU A 456 -19.44 -2.65 8.62
N MET A 457 -18.16 -2.66 9.01
CA MET A 457 -17.60 -1.78 10.03
C MET A 457 -17.67 -0.31 9.61
N LEU A 458 -17.23 0.02 8.38
CA LEU A 458 -17.28 1.39 7.87
C LEU A 458 -18.73 1.89 7.79
N GLN A 459 -19.66 1.04 7.37
CA GLN A 459 -21.08 1.38 7.35
C GLN A 459 -21.64 1.61 8.77
N LEU A 460 -21.34 0.73 9.73
CA LEU A 460 -21.75 0.91 11.12
C LEU A 460 -21.20 2.23 11.70
N ALA A 461 -19.93 2.54 11.41
CA ALA A 461 -19.33 3.80 11.85
C ALA A 461 -20.05 5.01 11.24
N ALA A 462 -20.40 4.95 9.96
CA ALA A 462 -21.17 5.99 9.28
C ALA A 462 -22.57 6.17 9.91
N ASP A 463 -23.29 5.06 10.12
CA ASP A 463 -24.68 5.06 10.62
C ASP A 463 -24.79 5.54 12.07
N LYS A 464 -23.81 5.16 12.91
CA LYS A 464 -23.79 5.50 14.33
C LYS A 464 -22.97 6.76 14.64
N GLY A 465 -22.38 7.40 13.63
CA GLY A 465 -21.54 8.59 13.79
C GLY A 465 -20.28 8.32 14.61
N ILE A 466 -19.71 7.11 14.53
CA ILE A 466 -18.50 6.74 15.27
C ILE A 466 -17.31 7.52 14.70
N ARG A 467 -16.57 8.19 15.59
CA ARG A 467 -15.35 8.93 15.26
C ARG A 467 -14.18 8.38 16.04
N THR A 468 -13.11 8.04 15.35
CA THR A 468 -11.80 7.79 15.97
C THR A 468 -11.31 9.06 16.67
N TRP A 469 -10.70 8.94 17.86
CA TRP A 469 -10.08 10.07 18.55
C TRP A 469 -8.65 10.24 18.06
N VAL A 470 -8.45 11.25 17.21
CA VAL A 470 -7.24 11.42 16.40
C VAL A 470 -6.53 12.74 16.72
N GLU A 471 -5.21 12.65 16.88
CA GLU A 471 -4.27 13.76 16.80
C GLU A 471 -3.75 13.84 15.35
N GLU A 472 -4.14 14.89 14.62
CA GLU A 472 -3.67 15.07 13.23
C GLU A 472 -2.26 15.67 13.21
N VAL A 473 -1.39 15.13 12.34
CA VAL A 473 0.01 15.57 12.20
C VAL A 473 0.35 15.74 10.73
N LYS A 474 0.87 16.90 10.32
CA LYS A 474 1.33 17.07 8.93
C LYS A 474 2.51 16.13 8.64
N ILE A 475 2.48 15.43 7.51
CA ILE A 475 3.55 14.52 7.14
C ILE A 475 4.80 15.29 6.70
N SER A 476 5.93 14.99 7.34
CA SER A 476 7.27 15.48 6.99
C SER A 476 8.31 14.58 7.67
N GLU A 477 9.56 14.62 7.22
CA GLU A 477 10.65 13.84 7.85
C GLU A 477 10.75 14.12 9.36
N GLY A 478 10.73 15.40 9.73
CA GLY A 478 10.82 15.83 11.14
C GLY A 478 9.61 15.42 11.99
N ASN A 479 8.39 15.55 11.46
CA ASN A 479 7.20 15.16 12.20
C ASN A 479 7.07 13.64 12.34
N LEU A 480 7.47 12.88 11.32
CA LEU A 480 7.49 11.42 11.35
C LEU A 480 8.41 10.91 12.47
N LYS A 481 9.61 11.47 12.61
CA LYS A 481 10.51 11.16 13.73
C LYS A 481 9.81 11.31 15.10
N GLY A 482 9.24 12.49 15.37
CA GLY A 482 8.60 12.75 16.65
C GLY A 482 7.37 11.87 16.92
N VAL A 483 6.60 11.57 15.86
CA VAL A 483 5.46 10.64 15.93
C VAL A 483 5.92 9.22 16.27
N MET A 484 6.97 8.73 15.62
CA MET A 484 7.51 7.38 15.84
C MET A 484 8.08 7.22 17.25
N GLU A 485 8.83 8.20 17.74
CA GLU A 485 9.33 8.23 19.11
C GLU A 485 8.19 8.26 20.13
N LYS A 486 7.16 9.10 19.91
CA LYS A 486 5.98 9.15 20.78
C LYS A 486 5.20 7.84 20.74
N MET A 487 5.07 7.19 19.58
CA MET A 487 4.41 5.88 19.45
C MET A 487 5.15 4.76 20.19
N LYS A 488 6.49 4.72 20.17
CA LYS A 488 7.29 3.74 20.94
C LYS A 488 7.21 4.00 22.45
N GLY A 489 7.06 5.26 22.85
CA GLY A 489 6.92 5.69 24.25
C GLY A 489 5.48 5.67 24.76
N SER A 490 4.93 6.86 25.05
CA SER A 490 3.63 7.02 25.71
C SER A 490 2.42 6.79 24.79
N GLY A 491 2.62 6.84 23.48
CA GLY A 491 1.57 6.80 22.47
C GLY A 491 0.69 8.06 22.41
N PRO A 492 -0.18 8.16 21.40
CA PRO A 492 -1.24 9.18 21.32
C PRO A 492 -2.40 8.88 22.26
N ARG A 493 -3.27 9.88 22.45
CA ARG A 493 -4.59 9.75 23.10
C ARG A 493 -5.68 10.03 22.05
N TYR A 494 -5.95 9.15 21.08
CA TYR A 494 -5.60 7.72 21.05
C TYR A 494 -4.99 7.22 19.74
N ARG A 495 -5.00 8.05 18.69
CA ARG A 495 -4.41 7.75 17.38
C ARG A 495 -3.74 8.96 16.79
N PHE A 496 -2.72 8.74 15.97
CA PHE A 496 -2.27 9.76 15.02
C PHE A 496 -2.88 9.49 13.65
N CYS A 497 -3.13 10.56 12.91
CA CYS A 497 -3.35 10.50 11.47
C CYS A 497 -2.46 11.54 10.79
N LEU A 498 -1.64 11.07 9.86
CA LEU A 498 -0.82 11.91 9.02
C LEU A 498 -1.69 12.62 7.99
N THR A 499 -1.52 13.93 7.84
CA THR A 499 -2.23 14.80 6.88
C THR A 499 -1.23 15.66 6.10
N GLY A 500 -1.70 16.58 5.26
CA GLY A 500 -0.82 17.50 4.54
C GLY A 500 -0.03 16.84 3.40
N TYR A 501 -0.55 15.75 2.82
CA TYR A 501 0.11 15.02 1.73
C TYR A 501 0.31 15.88 0.47
N GLU A 502 -0.63 16.76 0.15
CA GLU A 502 -0.51 17.70 -0.97
C GLU A 502 0.72 18.62 -0.81
N GLU A 503 0.91 19.21 0.37
CA GLU A 503 2.05 20.07 0.68
C GLU A 503 3.37 19.28 0.66
N ALA A 504 3.35 18.05 1.18
CA ALA A 504 4.53 17.21 1.28
C ALA A 504 4.98 16.64 -0.06
N PHE A 505 4.07 16.33 -0.99
CA PHE A 505 4.37 15.61 -2.22
C PHE A 505 4.10 16.39 -3.51
N GLY A 506 3.29 17.45 -3.49
CA GLY A 506 2.97 18.27 -4.67
C GLY A 506 2.29 17.50 -5.81
N ALA A 507 1.63 16.39 -5.47
CA ALA A 507 1.03 15.44 -6.42
C ALA A 507 -0.34 15.89 -6.88
#